data_AF-A0A9J6GLL5-F1
#
_entry.id   AF-A0A9J6GLL5-F1
#
_cell.length_a   1.000
_cell.length_b   1.000
_cell.length_c   1.000
_cell.angle_alpha   90.00
_cell.angle_beta   90.00
_cell.angle_gamma   90.00
#
_symmetry.space_group_name_H-M   'P 1'
#
loop_
_entity.id
_entity.type
_entity.pdbx_description
1 polymer ?
#
loop_
_entity_poly.entity_id
_entity_poly.type
_entity_poly.pdbx_seq_one_letter_code
_entity_poly.pdbx_strand_id
1 'polypeptide(L)'
;MKTEPNILPRTGSDALPHSDEKFYPNLYKLLEILVLLPITTALAERTFSSFILLKNYLRSTMSERDRVRASVYSHREITISASDVIDRIGQRRRRFGFIV
;
A
#
# COMPACT_ATOMS: atom_id res chain seq x y z
N MET A 1 -5.32 -41.85 -26.13
CA MET A 1 -5.89 -41.12 -27.28
C MET A 1 -7.12 -40.35 -26.82
N LYS A 2 -6.95 -39.06 -26.52
CA LYS A 2 -8.03 -38.07 -26.65
C LYS A 2 -7.36 -36.73 -26.94
N THR A 3 -7.25 -36.43 -28.22
CA THR A 3 -6.89 -35.12 -28.75
C THR A 3 -8.10 -34.22 -28.56
N GLU A 4 -8.09 -33.41 -27.51
CA GLU A 4 -8.99 -32.27 -27.38
C GLU A 4 -8.41 -31.12 -28.22
N PRO A 5 -9.25 -30.25 -28.83
CA PRO A 5 -8.82 -29.28 -29.82
C PRO A 5 -7.71 -28.39 -29.24
N ASN A 6 -6.75 -28.05 -30.08
CA ASN A 6 -5.64 -27.16 -29.76
C ASN A 6 -6.16 -25.72 -29.54
N ILE A 7 -6.88 -25.49 -28.46
CA ILE A 7 -7.35 -24.17 -28.04
C ILE A 7 -6.23 -23.61 -27.16
N LEU A 8 -5.28 -22.88 -27.73
CA LEU A 8 -4.33 -22.15 -26.91
C LEU A 8 -5.12 -21.17 -26.02
N PRO A 9 -4.99 -21.25 -24.68
CA PRO A 9 -5.65 -20.31 -23.79
C PRO A 9 -5.09 -18.91 -24.05
N ARG A 10 -5.99 -17.97 -24.37
CA ARG A 10 -5.61 -16.58 -24.69
C ARG A 10 -5.34 -15.73 -23.44
N THR A 11 -5.79 -16.20 -22.28
CA THR A 11 -5.72 -15.47 -21.01
C THR A 11 -5.18 -16.38 -19.91
N GLY A 12 -4.33 -15.83 -19.03
CA GLY A 12 -3.69 -16.60 -17.96
C GLY A 12 -4.67 -17.30 -17.03
N SER A 13 -5.85 -16.71 -16.78
CA SER A 13 -6.95 -17.32 -16.00
C SER A 13 -7.45 -18.63 -16.61
N ASP A 14 -7.46 -18.73 -17.93
CA ASP A 14 -7.99 -19.86 -18.67
C ASP A 14 -6.91 -20.94 -18.84
N ALA A 15 -5.64 -20.55 -18.75
CA ALA A 15 -4.48 -21.44 -18.83
C ALA A 15 -4.18 -22.16 -17.50
N LEU A 16 -4.56 -21.58 -16.36
CA LEU A 16 -4.35 -22.15 -15.02
C LEU A 16 -5.07 -23.50 -14.77
N PRO A 17 -6.34 -23.70 -15.16
CA PRO A 17 -7.01 -25.00 -14.98
C PRO A 17 -6.57 -26.08 -15.98
N HIS A 18 -5.93 -25.70 -17.09
CA HIS A 18 -5.45 -26.62 -18.13
C HIS A 18 -3.99 -27.06 -17.90
N SER A 19 -3.29 -26.49 -16.92
CA SER A 19 -1.93 -26.86 -16.58
C SER A 19 -1.93 -27.92 -15.47
N ASP A 20 -1.44 -29.13 -15.80
CA ASP A 20 -1.28 -30.22 -14.85
C ASP A 20 -0.20 -29.87 -13.81
N GLU A 21 -0.65 -29.47 -12.61
CA GLU A 21 0.20 -29.11 -11.45
C GLU A 21 1.20 -30.23 -11.10
N LYS A 22 0.83 -31.49 -11.35
CA LYS A 22 1.64 -32.67 -11.02
C LYS A 22 2.85 -32.89 -11.93
N PHE A 23 2.80 -32.44 -13.19
CA PHE A 23 3.89 -32.63 -14.14
C PHE A 23 4.85 -31.44 -14.20
N TYR A 24 4.33 -30.21 -13.99
CA TYR A 24 5.13 -28.98 -14.09
C TYR A 24 4.82 -28.00 -12.95
N PRO A 25 5.22 -28.32 -11.70
CA PRO A 25 4.89 -27.52 -10.52
C PRO A 25 5.45 -26.08 -10.59
N ASN A 26 6.65 -25.90 -11.17
CA ASN A 26 7.26 -24.57 -11.32
C ASN A 26 6.52 -23.69 -12.35
N LEU A 27 6.04 -24.30 -13.43
CA LEU A 27 5.30 -23.58 -14.47
C LEU A 27 3.92 -23.16 -13.95
N TYR A 28 3.25 -24.05 -13.20
CA TYR A 28 1.98 -23.75 -12.55
C TYR A 28 2.10 -22.58 -11.57
N LYS A 29 3.12 -22.58 -10.70
CA LYS A 29 3.38 -21.49 -9.75
C LYS A 29 3.67 -20.16 -10.43
N LEU A 30 4.43 -20.16 -11.53
CA LEU A 30 4.70 -18.93 -12.29
C LEU A 30 3.41 -18.37 -12.91
N LEU A 31 2.55 -19.24 -13.44
CA LEU A 31 1.28 -18.86 -14.04
C LEU A 31 0.29 -18.33 -12.98
N GLU A 32 0.26 -18.96 -11.81
CA GLU A 32 -0.50 -18.52 -10.64
C GLU A 32 -0.10 -17.10 -10.22
N ILE A 33 1.20 -16.84 -10.07
CA ILE A 33 1.73 -15.50 -9.74
C ILE A 33 1.39 -14.50 -10.83
N LEU A 34 1.53 -14.86 -12.11
CA LEU A 34 1.24 -13.97 -13.23
C LEU A 34 -0.25 -13.60 -13.32
N VAL A 35 -1.16 -14.48 -12.93
CA VAL A 35 -2.60 -14.20 -12.86
C VAL A 35 -2.97 -13.42 -11.60
N LEU A 36 -2.33 -13.71 -10.47
CA LEU A 36 -2.55 -13.00 -9.22
C LEU A 36 -2.01 -11.57 -9.24
N LEU A 37 -0.87 -11.31 -9.88
CA LEU A 37 -0.27 -9.97 -9.98
C LEU A 37 -1.26 -8.91 -10.51
N PRO A 38 -1.86 -9.04 -11.71
CA PRO A 38 -2.80 -8.05 -12.23
C PRO A 38 -4.11 -8.00 -11.42
N ILE A 39 -4.57 -9.11 -10.85
CA ILE A 39 -5.80 -9.15 -10.05
C ILE A 39 -5.60 -8.45 -8.71
N THR A 40 -4.47 -8.70 -8.05
CA THR A 40 -4.08 -8.05 -6.80
C THR A 40 -3.73 -6.59 -7.01
N THR A 41 -3.05 -6.22 -8.10
CA THR A 41 -2.78 -4.81 -8.41
C THR A 41 -4.09 -4.10 -8.76
N ALA A 42 -4.98 -4.65 -9.58
CA ALA A 42 -6.26 -4.02 -9.89
C ALA A 42 -7.18 -3.89 -8.65
N LEU A 43 -7.19 -4.89 -7.76
CA LEU A 43 -7.91 -4.84 -6.49
C LEU A 43 -7.30 -3.82 -5.53
N ALA A 44 -5.96 -3.81 -5.41
CA ALA A 44 -5.23 -2.84 -4.60
C ALA A 44 -5.41 -1.42 -5.14
N GLU A 45 -5.36 -1.21 -6.46
CA GLU A 45 -5.61 0.08 -7.09
C GLU A 45 -7.04 0.56 -6.87
N ARG A 46 -8.04 -0.33 -7.00
CA ARG A 46 -9.46 0.00 -6.73
C ARG A 46 -9.69 0.38 -5.26
N THR A 47 -9.13 -0.39 -4.33
CA THR A 47 -9.26 -0.13 -2.88
C THR A 47 -8.47 1.11 -2.47
N PHE A 48 -7.26 1.28 -2.98
CA PHE A 48 -6.41 2.45 -2.75
C PHE A 48 -7.00 3.71 -3.35
N SER A 49 -7.60 3.65 -4.55
CA SER A 49 -8.34 4.75 -5.16
C SER A 49 -9.53 5.17 -4.30
N SER A 50 -10.30 4.21 -3.80
CA SER A 50 -11.40 4.47 -2.86
C SER A 50 -10.91 5.11 -1.56
N PHE A 51 -9.76 4.65 -1.05
CA PHE A 51 -9.13 5.21 0.15
C PHE A 51 -8.57 6.62 -0.08
N ILE A 52 -7.97 6.89 -1.24
CA ILE A 52 -7.53 8.23 -1.64
C ILE A 52 -8.73 9.18 -1.69
N LEU A 53 -9.84 8.76 -2.31
CA LEU A 53 -11.06 9.56 -2.37
C LEU A 53 -11.60 9.85 -0.96
N LEU A 54 -11.68 8.83 -0.11
CA LEU A 54 -12.12 8.97 1.28
C LEU A 54 -11.21 9.93 2.07
N LYS A 55 -9.88 9.77 1.94
CA LYS A 55 -8.88 10.66 2.55
C LYS A 55 -9.05 12.11 2.07
N ASN A 56 -9.30 12.30 0.78
CA ASN A 56 -9.47 13.62 0.20
C ASN A 56 -10.80 14.26 0.66
N TYR A 57 -11.89 13.49 0.70
CA TYR A 57 -13.18 13.93 1.22
C TYR A 57 -13.07 14.37 2.69
N LEU A 58 -12.45 13.55 3.53
CA LEU A 58 -12.18 13.91 4.93
C LEU A 58 -11.31 15.17 5.03
N ARG A 59 -10.31 15.33 4.16
CA ARG A 59 -9.47 16.54 4.16
C ARG A 59 -10.23 17.80 3.72
N SER A 60 -11.20 17.69 2.81
CA SER A 60 -12.00 18.84 2.35
C SER A 60 -13.07 19.27 3.37
N THR A 61 -13.57 18.35 4.18
CA THR A 61 -14.68 18.62 5.11
C THR A 61 -14.18 19.00 6.51
N MET A 62 -12.93 18.69 6.86
CA MET A 62 -12.35 19.02 8.16
C MET A 62 -11.91 20.49 8.26
N SER A 63 -12.22 21.15 9.36
CA SER A 63 -11.71 22.49 9.69
C SER A 63 -10.18 22.49 9.80
N GLU A 64 -9.51 23.60 9.49
CA GLU A 64 -8.05 23.74 9.64
C GLU A 64 -7.56 23.31 11.03
N ARG A 65 -8.32 23.61 12.09
CA ARG A 65 -8.01 23.17 13.46
C ARG A 65 -8.05 21.65 13.61
N ASP A 66 -9.05 20.99 13.02
CA ASP A 66 -9.19 19.54 13.09
C ASP A 66 -8.18 18.82 12.20
N ARG A 67 -7.78 19.43 11.08
CA ARG A 67 -6.70 18.92 10.21
C ARG A 67 -5.36 18.91 10.93
N VAL A 68 -5.03 19.98 11.66
CA VAL A 68 -3.80 20.05 12.48
C VAL A 68 -3.85 19.00 13.60
N ARG A 69 -4.99 18.85 14.29
CA ARG A 69 -5.17 17.85 15.34
C ARG A 69 -5.06 16.42 14.81
N ALA A 70 -5.70 16.12 13.68
CA ALA A 70 -5.63 14.81 13.03
C ALA A 70 -4.21 14.50 12.53
N SER A 71 -3.46 15.50 12.05
CA SER A 71 -2.05 15.36 11.71
C SER A 71 -1.21 14.95 12.92
N VAL A 72 -1.35 15.64 14.06
CA VAL A 72 -0.65 15.27 15.31
C VAL A 72 -1.05 13.86 15.78
N TYR A 73 -2.31 13.47 15.60
CA TYR A 73 -2.79 12.14 15.95
C TYR A 73 -2.23 11.04 15.04
N SER A 74 -2.15 11.27 13.73
CA SER A 74 -1.63 10.30 12.76
C SER A 74 -0.14 10.02 12.91
N HIS A 75 0.61 10.95 13.50
CA HIS A 75 2.04 10.78 13.77
C HIS A 75 2.31 10.26 15.19
N ARG A 76 1.28 9.83 15.95
CA ARG A 76 1.44 9.26 17.31
C ARG A 76 2.17 7.91 17.34
N GLU A 77 2.40 7.28 16.20
CA GLU A 77 3.25 6.09 16.12
C GLU A 77 4.73 6.39 16.33
N ILE A 78 5.10 7.67 16.43
CA ILE A 78 6.36 8.08 17.03
C ILE A 78 6.05 8.35 18.50
N THR A 79 6.57 7.52 19.39
CA THR A 79 6.60 7.78 20.83
C THR A 79 7.47 9.01 21.07
N ILE A 80 6.91 10.19 20.89
CA ILE A 80 7.63 11.45 21.07
C ILE A 80 7.73 11.68 22.58
N SER A 81 8.85 11.27 23.17
CA SER A 81 9.20 11.64 24.54
C SER A 81 9.49 13.14 24.58
N ALA A 82 8.98 13.83 25.61
CA ALA A 82 9.21 15.26 25.79
C ALA A 82 10.72 15.61 25.82
N SER A 83 11.57 14.69 26.30
CA SER A 83 13.03 14.81 26.27
C SER A 83 13.58 14.97 24.85
N ASP A 84 13.08 14.18 23.90
CA ASP A 84 13.62 14.10 22.54
C ASP A 84 13.24 15.35 21.73
N VAL A 85 12.09 15.95 22.06
CA VAL A 85 11.66 17.24 21.50
C VAL A 85 12.55 18.36 22.01
N ILE A 86 12.83 18.38 23.31
CA ILE A 86 13.69 19.40 23.94
C ILE A 86 15.12 19.28 23.39
N ASP A 87 15.66 18.08 23.25
CA ASP A 87 17.01 17.85 22.73
C ASP A 87 17.12 18.19 21.23
N ARG A 88 16.14 17.81 20.39
CA ARG A 88 16.10 18.24 18.98
C ARG A 88 15.96 19.75 18.82
N ILE A 89 15.21 20.41 19.70
CA ILE A 89 15.05 21.86 19.69
C ILE A 89 16.33 22.57 20.18
N GLY A 90 17.05 21.98 21.14
CA GLY A 90 18.34 22.46 21.63
C GLY A 90 19.47 22.30 20.59
N GLN A 91 19.48 21.19 19.85
CA GLN A 91 20.45 20.95 18.78
C GLN A 91 20.26 21.87 17.56
N ARG A 92 19.03 22.31 17.29
CA ARG A 92 18.78 23.39 16.33
C ARG A 92 19.20 24.70 16.97
N ARG A 93 20.50 25.05 16.89
CA ARG A 93 21.06 26.33 17.34
C ARG A 93 20.15 27.51 16.97
N ARG A 94 19.32 27.92 17.92
CA ARG A 94 18.59 29.18 17.85
C ARG A 94 19.58 30.26 18.25
N ARG A 95 19.85 31.19 17.34
CA ARG A 95 20.48 32.48 17.64
C ARG A 95 19.52 33.34 18.48
N PHE A 96 19.13 32.87 19.65
CA PHE A 96 18.46 33.70 20.64
C PHE A 96 19.25 33.57 21.93
N GLY A 97 20.11 34.56 22.16
CA GLY A 97 20.77 34.74 23.44
C GLY A 97 19.71 35.04 24.48
N PHE A 98 19.52 34.10 25.40
CA PHE A 98 18.85 34.41 26.65
C PHE A 98 19.92 35.01 27.56
N ILE A 99 19.86 36.34 27.70
CA ILE A 99 20.49 37.05 28.81
C ILE A 99 19.70 36.66 30.06
N VAL A 100 20.39 36.00 30.99
CA VAL A 100 20.00 35.92 32.41
C VAL A 100 20.24 37.28 33.04
#